data_AF-A0A2B7ZZQ2-F1
#
_entry.id   AF-A0A2B7ZZQ2-F1
#
_cell.length_a   1.000
_cell.length_b   1.000
_cell.length_c   1.000
_cell.angle_alpha   90.00
_cell.angle_beta   90.00
_cell.angle_gamma   90.00
#
_symmetry.space_group_name_H-M   'P 1'
#
loop_
_entity.id
_entity.type
_entity.pdbx_description
1 polymer ?
#
loop_
_entity_poly.entity_id
_entity_poly.type
_entity_poly.pdbx_seq_one_letter_code
_entity_poly.pdbx_strand_id
1 'polypeptide(L)'
;DMNLQEEIAVYYAQLAATTGMHYIDLDGQEGLFYQGHGNYAAKLYLRKLFEEGKKLGVPYIRVMGATLSEGAWHYQSVYNIGGGKNMYDMKNRKWAIEGKDIRDVCVSNYFPATFGINFNLTPTSAVQEYENIQALSAGVGVTYMLALSQKEAEACPKKFEIFKAIRTWENARSA
;
A
#
# COMPACT_ATOMS: atom_id res chain seq x y z
N ASP A 1 -17.10 -17.55 -7.14
CA ASP A 1 -18.34 -17.57 -6.35
C ASP A 1 -18.42 -16.30 -5.49
N MET A 2 -19.59 -15.66 -5.37
CA MET A 2 -19.81 -14.49 -4.50
C MET A 2 -19.76 -14.84 -3.01
N ASN A 3 -20.27 -16.02 -2.62
CA ASN A 3 -20.26 -16.45 -1.22
C ASN A 3 -18.82 -16.70 -0.75
N LEU A 4 -18.01 -17.32 -1.62
CA LEU A 4 -16.59 -17.52 -1.35
C LEU A 4 -15.85 -16.20 -1.14
N GLN A 5 -16.18 -15.14 -1.90
CA GLN A 5 -15.55 -13.83 -1.69
C GLN A 5 -15.89 -13.25 -0.32
N GLU A 6 -17.13 -13.40 0.15
CA GLU A 6 -17.50 -12.97 1.50
C GLU A 6 -16.75 -13.77 2.58
N GLU A 7 -16.61 -15.08 2.40
CA GLU A 7 -15.83 -15.93 3.32
C GLU A 7 -14.36 -15.51 3.36
N ILE A 8 -13.77 -15.23 2.20
CA ILE A 8 -12.39 -14.70 2.12
C ILE A 8 -12.29 -13.34 2.82
N ALA A 9 -13.26 -12.45 2.65
CA ALA A 9 -13.27 -11.15 3.32
C ALA A 9 -13.31 -11.29 4.85
N VAL A 10 -14.15 -12.21 5.36
CA VAL A 10 -14.22 -12.54 6.79
C VAL A 10 -12.89 -13.11 7.29
N TYR A 11 -12.29 -14.03 6.54
CA TYR A 11 -10.98 -14.59 6.88
C TYR A 11 -9.90 -13.51 7.00
N TYR A 12 -9.82 -12.57 6.06
CA TYR A 12 -8.84 -11.48 6.13
C TYR A 12 -9.11 -10.52 7.29
N ALA A 13 -10.37 -10.27 7.67
CA ALA A 13 -10.70 -9.50 8.86
C ALA A 13 -10.21 -10.19 10.15
N GLN A 14 -10.41 -11.50 10.25
CA GLN A 14 -9.92 -12.33 11.37
C GLN A 14 -8.39 -12.36 11.43
N LEU A 15 -7.73 -12.44 10.26
CA LEU A 15 -6.28 -12.38 10.17
C LEU A 15 -5.75 -11.03 10.65
N ALA A 16 -6.39 -9.92 10.26
CA ALA A 16 -6.03 -8.58 10.73
C ALA A 16 -6.19 -8.46 12.26
N ALA A 17 -7.28 -9.00 12.83
CA ALA A 17 -7.50 -9.04 14.28
C ALA A 17 -6.44 -9.86 15.02
N THR A 18 -6.05 -11.01 14.45
CA THR A 18 -5.09 -11.93 15.08
C THR A 18 -3.66 -11.41 15.03
N THR A 19 -3.27 -10.79 13.91
CA THR A 19 -1.89 -10.36 13.65
C THR A 19 -1.62 -8.91 14.07
N GLY A 20 -2.67 -8.09 14.22
CA GLY A 20 -2.55 -6.64 14.36
C GLY A 20 -2.18 -5.91 13.06
N MET A 21 -2.00 -6.63 11.94
CA MET A 21 -1.70 -6.03 10.64
C MET A 21 -2.98 -5.54 9.97
N HIS A 22 -3.13 -4.22 9.92
CA HIS A 22 -4.31 -3.53 9.36
C HIS A 22 -3.95 -2.77 8.08
N TYR A 23 -3.09 -3.37 7.25
CA TYR A 23 -2.75 -2.93 5.91
C TYR A 23 -2.76 -4.15 4.99
N ILE A 24 -3.51 -4.09 3.90
CA ILE A 24 -3.65 -5.18 2.94
C ILE A 24 -3.34 -4.65 1.55
N ASP A 25 -2.52 -5.38 0.81
CA ASP A 25 -2.29 -5.16 -0.61
C ASP A 25 -3.03 -6.21 -1.44
N LEU A 26 -3.90 -5.75 -2.33
CA LEU A 26 -4.70 -6.55 -3.26
C LEU A 26 -4.17 -6.35 -4.69
N ASP A 27 -2.94 -6.81 -4.95
CA ASP A 27 -2.27 -6.80 -6.28
C ASP A 27 -2.98 -7.68 -7.34
N GLY A 28 -4.07 -8.35 -6.97
CA GLY A 28 -4.96 -9.10 -7.86
C GLY A 28 -6.44 -8.80 -7.60
N GLN A 29 -6.75 -7.58 -7.17
CA GLN A 29 -8.12 -7.12 -6.91
C GLN A 29 -9.04 -7.30 -8.13
N GLU A 30 -8.52 -7.38 -9.35
CA GLU A 30 -9.25 -7.74 -10.56
C GLU A 30 -9.99 -9.07 -10.44
N GLY A 31 -9.43 -10.00 -9.65
CA GLY A 31 -10.06 -11.27 -9.31
C GLY A 31 -11.41 -11.11 -8.63
N LEU A 32 -11.67 -9.96 -7.99
CA LEU A 32 -12.96 -9.66 -7.40
C LEU A 32 -14.05 -9.50 -8.47
N PHE A 33 -13.70 -9.05 -9.68
CA PHE A 33 -14.65 -8.80 -10.76
C PHE A 33 -15.07 -10.05 -11.52
N TYR A 34 -14.33 -11.15 -11.40
CA TYR A 34 -14.56 -12.38 -12.18
C TYR A 34 -15.82 -13.17 -11.78
N GLN A 35 -16.62 -12.66 -10.84
CA GLN A 35 -17.93 -13.21 -10.52
C GLN A 35 -19.03 -12.83 -11.51
N GLY A 36 -18.71 -12.05 -12.55
CA GLY A 36 -19.69 -11.57 -13.54
C GLY A 36 -20.55 -10.40 -13.05
N HIS A 37 -20.23 -9.82 -11.88
CA HIS A 37 -20.96 -8.71 -11.27
C HIS A 37 -20.18 -7.37 -11.32
N GLY A 38 -19.02 -7.34 -11.98
CA GLY A 38 -18.19 -6.14 -12.11
C GLY A 38 -17.83 -5.52 -10.76
N ASN A 39 -17.81 -4.18 -10.69
CA ASN A 39 -17.39 -3.43 -9.49
C ASN A 39 -18.25 -3.72 -8.25
N TYR A 40 -19.48 -4.20 -8.41
CA TYR A 40 -20.35 -4.56 -7.29
C TYR A 40 -19.72 -5.63 -6.39
N ALA A 41 -19.07 -6.63 -6.99
CA ALA A 41 -18.42 -7.70 -6.25
C ALA A 41 -17.26 -7.19 -5.38
N ALA A 42 -16.42 -6.30 -5.92
CA ALA A 42 -15.34 -5.67 -5.15
C ALA A 42 -15.86 -4.82 -3.98
N LYS A 43 -16.93 -4.04 -4.21
CA LYS A 43 -17.56 -3.23 -3.16
C LYS A 43 -18.14 -4.10 -2.04
N LEU A 44 -18.78 -5.21 -2.37
CA LEU A 44 -19.29 -6.16 -1.38
C LEU A 44 -18.18 -6.81 -0.56
N TYR A 45 -17.11 -7.28 -1.22
CA TYR A 45 -15.94 -7.85 -0.56
C TYR A 45 -15.37 -6.87 0.48
N LEU A 46 -15.11 -5.63 0.08
CA LEU A 46 -14.50 -4.63 0.95
C LEU A 46 -15.44 -4.17 2.06
N ARG A 47 -16.74 -4.03 1.76
CA ARG A 47 -17.76 -3.79 2.78
C ARG A 47 -17.74 -4.90 3.84
N LYS A 48 -17.73 -6.16 3.42
CA LYS A 48 -17.73 -7.31 4.32
C LYS A 48 -16.46 -7.35 5.18
N LEU A 49 -15.30 -7.11 4.58
CA LEU A 49 -14.00 -7.00 5.26
C LEU A 49 -14.04 -5.93 6.36
N PHE A 50 -14.54 -4.73 6.05
CA PHE A 50 -14.60 -3.64 7.02
C PHE A 50 -15.67 -3.83 8.09
N GLU A 51 -16.84 -4.35 7.74
CA GLU A 51 -17.89 -4.68 8.70
C GLU A 51 -17.42 -5.74 9.70
N GLU A 52 -16.75 -6.79 9.21
CA GLU A 52 -16.23 -7.84 10.07
C GLU A 52 -15.04 -7.36 10.91
N GLY A 53 -14.11 -6.61 10.32
CA GLY A 53 -13.01 -5.98 11.05
C GLY A 53 -13.51 -5.08 12.18
N LYS A 54 -14.55 -4.28 11.92
CA LYS A 54 -15.19 -3.44 12.94
C LYS A 54 -15.79 -4.25 14.09
N LYS A 55 -16.46 -5.37 13.82
CA LYS A 55 -17.01 -6.26 14.87
C LYS A 55 -15.90 -6.84 15.75
N LEU A 56 -14.77 -7.17 15.14
CA LEU A 56 -13.59 -7.72 15.81
C LEU A 56 -12.73 -6.65 16.52
N GLY A 57 -13.11 -5.37 16.44
CA GLY A 57 -12.35 -4.27 17.04
C GLY A 57 -11.06 -3.92 16.31
N VAL A 58 -10.91 -4.35 15.06
CA VAL A 58 -9.75 -3.99 14.22
C VAL A 58 -9.86 -2.49 13.88
N PRO A 59 -8.77 -1.70 14.05
CA PRO A 59 -8.69 -0.35 13.50
C PRO A 59 -8.93 -0.34 11.99
N TYR A 60 -9.13 0.84 11.41
CA TYR A 60 -9.37 0.96 9.96
C TYR A 60 -8.31 0.20 9.15
N ILE A 61 -8.76 -0.79 8.36
CA ILE A 61 -7.89 -1.59 7.51
C ILE A 61 -7.59 -0.76 6.26
N ARG A 62 -6.33 -0.34 6.11
CA ARG A 62 -5.86 0.36 4.92
C ARG A 62 -5.72 -0.63 3.77
N VAL A 63 -6.27 -0.30 2.62
CA VAL A 63 -6.23 -1.15 1.43
C VAL A 63 -5.44 -0.47 0.33
N MET A 64 -4.40 -1.15 -0.14
CA MET A 64 -3.78 -0.89 -1.42
C MET A 64 -4.38 -1.87 -2.43
N GLY A 65 -4.82 -1.40 -3.59
CA GLY A 65 -5.57 -2.26 -4.51
C GLY A 65 -5.19 -2.04 -5.96
N ALA A 66 -5.09 -3.13 -6.72
CA ALA A 66 -4.96 -3.08 -8.18
C ALA A 66 -6.32 -2.71 -8.80
N THR A 67 -6.33 -1.89 -9.84
CA THR A 67 -7.51 -1.19 -10.39
C THR A 67 -8.11 -0.06 -9.53
N LEU A 68 -8.18 1.15 -10.13
CA LEU A 68 -9.08 2.22 -9.69
C LEU A 68 -10.45 2.01 -10.36
N SER A 69 -11.48 1.81 -9.56
CA SER A 69 -12.85 1.71 -10.06
C SER A 69 -13.76 2.76 -9.42
N GLU A 70 -14.98 2.90 -9.93
CA GLU A 70 -15.93 3.91 -9.45
C GLU A 70 -16.17 3.78 -7.93
N GLY A 71 -15.92 4.87 -7.21
CA GLY A 71 -16.00 4.93 -5.75
C GLY A 71 -14.80 4.36 -4.99
N ALA A 72 -13.68 4.07 -5.66
CA ALA A 72 -12.43 3.57 -5.05
C ALA A 72 -11.99 4.34 -3.80
N TRP A 73 -12.16 5.66 -3.79
CA TRP A 73 -11.85 6.52 -2.64
C TRP A 73 -12.56 6.12 -1.33
N HIS A 74 -13.65 5.34 -1.40
CA HIS A 74 -14.39 4.93 -0.20
C HIS A 74 -13.72 3.77 0.51
N TYR A 75 -12.87 3.01 -0.18
CA TYR A 75 -12.41 1.70 0.30
C TYR A 75 -10.95 1.38 -0.05
N GLN A 76 -10.28 2.16 -0.90
CA GLN A 76 -8.83 2.07 -1.15
C GLN A 76 -8.14 3.32 -0.60
N SER A 77 -6.99 3.12 0.03
CA SER A 77 -6.11 4.17 0.53
C SER A 77 -4.98 4.50 -0.44
N VAL A 78 -4.49 3.51 -1.20
CA VAL A 78 -3.35 3.65 -2.14
C VAL A 78 -3.62 2.82 -3.38
N TYR A 79 -3.18 3.30 -4.54
CA TYR A 79 -3.39 2.62 -5.81
C TYR A 79 -2.20 1.70 -6.06
N ASN A 80 -2.45 0.39 -6.18
CA ASN A 80 -1.41 -0.54 -6.58
C ASN A 80 -1.15 -0.41 -8.08
N ILE A 81 0.05 0.06 -8.39
CA ILE A 81 0.56 0.23 -9.75
C ILE A 81 1.84 -0.59 -9.96
N GLY A 82 2.08 -1.58 -9.12
CA GLY A 82 3.29 -2.37 -9.09
C GLY A 82 4.46 -1.65 -8.41
N GLY A 83 5.67 -2.10 -8.72
CA GLY A 83 6.85 -1.73 -7.95
C GLY A 83 8.17 -1.90 -8.68
N GLY A 84 9.25 -1.73 -7.91
CA GLY A 84 10.62 -1.85 -8.40
C GLY A 84 11.01 -0.76 -9.40
N LYS A 85 11.95 -1.11 -10.28
CA LYS A 85 12.45 -0.26 -11.37
C LYS A 85 11.42 0.01 -12.47
N ASN A 86 10.17 -0.45 -12.33
CA ASN A 86 9.09 -0.11 -13.26
C ASN A 86 8.31 1.13 -12.82
N MET A 87 8.54 1.60 -11.58
CA MET A 87 7.92 2.81 -11.05
C MET A 87 8.93 3.95 -10.92
N TYR A 88 9.60 4.07 -9.78
CA TYR A 88 10.61 5.10 -9.54
C TYR A 88 11.96 4.46 -9.23
N ASP A 89 12.97 4.73 -10.06
CA ASP A 89 14.34 4.31 -9.83
C ASP A 89 15.05 5.35 -8.96
N MET A 90 15.19 5.05 -7.66
CA MET A 90 15.83 5.96 -6.70
C MET A 90 17.32 6.19 -7.01
N LYS A 91 18.03 5.18 -7.52
CA LYS A 91 19.46 5.28 -7.81
C LYS A 91 19.71 6.32 -8.90
N ASN A 92 18.90 6.26 -9.95
CA ASN A 92 19.03 7.17 -11.10
C ASN A 92 18.17 8.43 -10.99
N ARG A 93 17.24 8.47 -10.02
CA ARG A 93 16.23 9.53 -9.81
C ARG A 93 15.34 9.75 -11.03
N LYS A 94 14.80 8.67 -11.57
CA LYS A 94 13.99 8.68 -12.79
C LYS A 94 12.70 7.90 -12.58
N TRP A 95 11.61 8.44 -13.10
CA TRP A 95 10.44 7.62 -13.39
C TRP A 95 10.81 6.65 -14.50
N ALA A 96 10.50 5.38 -14.31
CA ALA A 96 10.95 4.34 -15.21
C ALA A 96 10.10 4.26 -16.48
N ILE A 97 8.78 4.40 -16.33
CA ILE A 97 7.83 4.44 -17.43
C ILE A 97 7.28 5.86 -17.45
N GLU A 98 7.69 6.67 -18.43
CA GLU A 98 7.29 8.08 -18.55
C GLU A 98 5.77 8.27 -18.59
N GLY A 99 5.01 7.30 -19.12
CA GLY A 99 3.54 7.32 -19.13
C GLY A 99 2.85 6.77 -17.89
N LYS A 100 3.60 6.39 -16.84
CA LYS A 100 3.06 5.82 -15.59
C LYS A 100 3.39 6.69 -14.37
N ASP A 101 3.68 7.96 -14.61
CA ASP A 101 3.70 8.93 -13.52
C ASP A 101 2.30 9.07 -12.95
N ILE A 102 2.06 8.39 -11.83
CA ILE A 102 0.71 8.30 -11.28
C ILE A 102 0.22 9.65 -10.76
N ARG A 103 1.11 10.63 -10.58
CA ARG A 103 0.72 12.00 -10.24
C ARG A 103 -0.22 12.58 -11.28
N ASP A 104 0.01 12.30 -12.57
CA ASP A 104 -0.83 12.79 -13.67
C ASP A 104 -2.21 12.12 -13.70
N VAL A 105 -2.30 10.86 -13.25
CA VAL A 105 -3.57 10.14 -13.12
C VAL A 105 -4.33 10.60 -11.88
N CYS A 106 -3.61 10.87 -10.80
CA CYS A 106 -4.17 11.19 -9.50
C CYS A 106 -4.53 12.67 -9.31
N VAL A 107 -3.97 13.58 -10.12
CA VAL A 107 -4.17 15.03 -9.98
C VAL A 107 -5.64 15.44 -10.01
N SER A 108 -6.44 14.80 -10.86
CA SER A 108 -7.86 15.16 -11.06
C SER A 108 -8.84 14.38 -10.18
N ASN A 109 -8.41 13.28 -9.56
CA ASN A 109 -9.28 12.42 -8.74
C ASN A 109 -8.91 12.44 -7.24
N TYR A 110 -7.93 13.26 -6.85
CA TYR A 110 -7.43 13.44 -5.48
C TYR A 110 -6.97 12.15 -4.79
N PHE A 111 -6.77 11.09 -5.54
CA PHE A 111 -6.26 9.84 -4.99
C PHE A 111 -4.76 9.98 -4.67
N PRO A 112 -4.22 9.40 -3.60
CA PRO A 112 -2.81 9.59 -3.27
C PRO A 112 -1.88 9.03 -4.36
N ALA A 113 -1.01 9.90 -4.90
CA ALA A 113 0.05 9.47 -5.80
C ALA A 113 1.10 8.63 -5.05
N THR A 114 1.77 7.71 -5.74
CA THR A 114 2.69 6.76 -5.12
C THR A 114 3.90 6.42 -5.99
N PHE A 115 5.05 6.16 -5.37
CA PHE A 115 6.18 5.50 -6.03
C PHE A 115 5.97 3.97 -6.18
N GLY A 116 4.82 3.45 -5.76
CA GLY A 116 4.48 2.04 -5.80
C GLY A 116 5.15 1.24 -4.68
N ILE A 117 5.29 -0.06 -4.91
CA ILE A 117 5.97 -1.00 -4.00
C ILE A 117 7.46 -0.91 -4.25
N ASN A 118 8.20 -0.24 -3.36
CA ASN A 118 9.58 0.08 -3.62
C ASN A 118 10.41 0.18 -2.35
N PHE A 119 11.73 0.18 -2.54
CA PHE A 119 12.73 0.46 -1.49
C PHE A 119 12.79 -0.59 -0.38
N ASN A 120 12.95 -1.86 -0.77
CA ASN A 120 13.03 -2.97 0.17
C ASN A 120 14.12 -2.75 1.23
N LEU A 121 13.81 -3.12 2.47
CA LEU A 121 14.82 -3.23 3.51
C LEU A 121 15.64 -4.50 3.31
N THR A 122 16.95 -4.33 3.19
CA THR A 122 17.93 -5.40 2.99
C THR A 122 19.01 -5.32 4.09
N PRO A 123 19.87 -6.35 4.23
CA PRO A 123 20.88 -6.39 5.29
C PRO A 123 21.94 -5.30 5.13
N THR A 124 22.11 -4.78 3.91
CA THR A 124 23.08 -3.74 3.56
C THR A 124 22.47 -2.35 3.48
N SER A 125 21.17 -2.21 3.75
CA SER A 125 20.47 -0.93 3.73
C SER A 125 21.14 0.11 4.64
N ALA A 126 21.23 1.35 4.15
CA ALA A 126 21.78 2.47 4.88
C ALA A 126 20.69 3.48 5.27
N VAL A 127 20.79 4.08 6.46
CA VAL A 127 19.84 5.10 6.96
C VAL A 127 19.62 6.22 5.95
N GLN A 128 20.70 6.68 5.30
CA GLN A 128 20.65 7.76 4.32
C GLN A 128 19.77 7.44 3.10
N GLU A 129 19.61 6.17 2.72
CA GLU A 129 18.71 5.78 1.63
C GLU A 129 17.25 6.08 1.98
N TYR A 130 16.87 5.87 3.24
CA TYR A 130 15.52 6.10 3.75
C TYR A 130 15.23 7.56 4.03
N GLU A 131 16.21 8.30 4.54
CA GLU A 131 16.14 9.77 4.65
C GLU A 131 15.92 10.40 3.27
N ASN A 132 16.69 9.98 2.26
CA ASN A 132 16.58 10.50 0.91
C ASN A 132 15.21 10.23 0.28
N ILE A 133 14.69 9.00 0.40
CA ILE A 133 13.40 8.68 -0.19
C ILE A 133 12.24 9.37 0.55
N GLN A 134 12.34 9.53 1.88
CA GLN A 134 11.35 10.26 2.66
C GLN A 134 11.31 11.74 2.27
N ALA A 135 12.48 12.39 2.16
CA ALA A 135 12.59 13.76 1.69
C ALA A 135 12.02 13.95 0.28
N LEU A 136 12.33 13.03 -0.65
CA LEU A 136 11.79 13.04 -2.01
C LEU A 136 10.27 12.84 -2.01
N SER A 137 9.79 11.83 -1.31
CA SER A 137 8.37 11.50 -1.16
C SER A 137 7.57 12.72 -0.66
N ALA A 138 8.09 13.42 0.35
CA ALA A 138 7.49 14.65 0.83
C ALA A 138 7.54 15.78 -0.22
N GLY A 139 8.69 16.00 -0.84
CA GLY A 139 8.90 17.08 -1.79
C GLY A 139 8.05 16.98 -3.06
N VAL A 140 7.75 15.76 -3.54
CA VAL A 140 6.89 15.55 -4.72
C VAL A 140 5.46 15.12 -4.39
N GLY A 141 5.10 15.05 -3.10
CA GLY A 141 3.74 14.75 -2.65
C GLY A 141 3.26 13.33 -2.97
N VAL A 142 4.12 12.32 -2.81
CA VAL A 142 3.78 10.91 -3.09
C VAL A 142 3.98 10.03 -1.85
N THR A 143 3.22 8.94 -1.76
CA THR A 143 3.46 7.84 -0.81
C THR A 143 4.28 6.70 -1.44
N TYR A 144 4.63 5.67 -0.68
CA TYR A 144 5.20 4.43 -1.19
C TYR A 144 4.95 3.27 -0.22
N MET A 145 4.95 2.05 -0.73
CA MET A 145 4.88 0.86 0.11
C MET A 145 6.30 0.32 0.33
N LEU A 146 6.74 0.37 1.58
CA LEU A 146 8.00 -0.23 2.01
C LEU A 146 7.86 -1.75 2.07
N ALA A 147 8.49 -2.47 1.14
CA ALA A 147 8.51 -3.93 1.21
C ALA A 147 9.43 -4.37 2.37
N LEU A 148 8.86 -5.11 3.31
CA LEU A 148 9.56 -5.56 4.51
C LEU A 148 9.32 -7.06 4.71
N SER A 149 10.36 -7.77 5.14
CA SER A 149 10.22 -9.11 5.70
C SER A 149 10.96 -9.19 7.02
N GLN A 150 10.49 -10.03 7.94
CA GLN A 150 11.16 -10.23 9.22
C GLN A 150 12.60 -10.70 9.03
N LYS A 151 12.85 -11.63 8.10
CA LYS A 151 14.20 -12.14 7.82
C LYS A 151 15.18 -11.03 7.44
N GLU A 152 14.80 -10.20 6.47
CA GLU A 152 15.67 -9.11 6.00
C GLU A 152 15.82 -8.00 7.04
N ALA A 153 14.73 -7.67 7.75
CA ALA A 153 14.74 -6.71 8.86
C ALA A 153 15.71 -7.15 9.95
N GLU A 154 15.61 -8.39 10.40
CA GLU A 154 16.46 -8.93 11.46
C GLU A 154 17.93 -9.06 11.03
N ALA A 155 18.19 -9.29 9.75
CA ALA A 155 19.54 -9.33 9.20
C ALA A 155 20.18 -7.94 9.01
N CYS A 156 19.40 -6.86 9.07
CA CYS A 156 19.89 -5.49 8.90
C CYS A 156 20.37 -4.90 10.24
N PRO A 157 21.67 -4.65 10.43
CA PRO A 157 22.19 -4.12 11.69
C PRO A 157 21.70 -2.69 11.99
N LYS A 158 21.27 -1.94 10.97
CA LYS A 158 20.79 -0.56 11.08
C LYS A 158 19.26 -0.42 11.12
N LYS A 159 18.51 -1.51 11.22
CA LYS A 159 17.03 -1.51 11.13
C LYS A 159 16.37 -0.48 12.05
N PHE A 160 16.84 -0.34 13.30
CA PHE A 160 16.24 0.59 14.26
C PHE A 160 16.51 2.06 13.92
N GLU A 161 17.72 2.38 13.41
CA GLU A 161 18.04 3.72 12.93
C GLU A 161 17.21 4.08 11.71
N ILE A 162 17.04 3.13 10.78
CA ILE A 162 16.17 3.27 9.61
C ILE A 162 14.71 3.51 10.03
N PHE A 163 14.16 2.71 10.94
CA PHE A 163 12.79 2.90 11.42
C PHE A 163 12.61 4.23 12.17
N LYS A 164 13.63 4.67 12.92
CA LYS A 164 13.62 5.98 13.57
C LYS A 164 13.61 7.13 12.55
N ALA A 165 14.43 7.03 11.49
CA ALA A 165 14.46 8.00 10.40
C ALA A 165 13.07 8.11 9.73
N ILE A 166 12.51 6.98 9.29
CA ILE A 166 11.17 6.92 8.70
C ILE A 166 10.13 7.55 9.63
N ARG A 167 10.09 7.14 10.90
CA ARG A 167 9.12 7.67 11.87
C ARG A 167 9.25 9.18 12.07
N THR A 168 10.48 9.70 12.05
CA THR A 168 10.73 11.14 12.20
C THR A 168 10.11 11.92 11.04
N TRP A 169 10.32 11.45 9.80
CA TRP A 169 9.73 12.04 8.61
C TRP A 169 8.21 11.94 8.57
N GLU A 170 7.64 10.77 8.89
CA GLU A 170 6.18 10.59 8.92
C GLU A 170 5.52 11.47 9.99
N ASN A 171 6.14 11.59 11.18
CA ASN A 171 5.66 12.51 12.22
C ASN A 171 5.72 13.97 11.74
N ALA A 172 6.80 14.39 11.09
CA ALA A 172 6.95 15.74 10.55
C ALA A 172 5.93 16.04 9.45
N ARG A 173 5.56 15.04 8.64
CA ARG A 173 4.51 15.16 7.61
C ARG A 173 3.10 15.29 8.21
N SER A 174 2.88 14.73 9.39
CA SER A 174 1.58 14.79 10.10
C SER A 174 1.37 16.03 10.96
N ALA A 175 2.42 16.82 11.21
CA ALA A 175 2.40 18.01 12.06
C ALA A 175 1.92 19.26 11.30
#